data_AF-A0A3D3CLU0-F1
#
_entry.id   AF-A0A3D3CLU0-F1
#
_cell.length_a   1.000
_cell.length_b   1.000
_cell.length_c   1.000
_cell.angle_alpha   90.00
_cell.angle_beta   90.00
_cell.angle_gamma   90.00
#
_symmetry.space_group_name_H-M   'P 1'
#
loop_
_entity.id
_entity.type
_entity.pdbx_description
1 polymer ?
#
loop_
_entity_poly.entity_id
_entity_poly.type
_entity_poly.pdbx_seq_one_letter_code
_entity_poly.pdbx_strand_id
1 'polypeptide(L)'
;MSDNHEYKEYTPEESKIYNEAMTKIRDGMKNGLNFNEACGVVDMDAGLKKFVVDDTLKVMIAEMHYAGGMPLPQIAEALKVPLKVIDAANMEMLEDVGITAAEVYRTSNSGSPMGTA
;
A
#
# COMPACT_ATOMS: atom_id res chain seq x y z
N MET A 1 -0.56 -17.75 13.31
CA MET A 1 0.53 -17.65 12.32
C MET A 1 0.94 -16.19 12.38
N SER A 2 2.19 -15.92 12.76
CA SER A 2 2.71 -14.56 12.77
C SER A 2 3.17 -14.26 11.35
N ASP A 3 2.37 -13.53 10.58
CA ASP A 3 2.84 -12.96 9.32
C ASP A 3 3.94 -11.96 9.68
N ASN A 4 5.16 -12.32 9.28
CA ASN A 4 6.33 -11.49 9.41
C ASN A 4 6.20 -10.43 8.31
N HIS A 5 5.65 -9.26 8.63
CA HIS A 5 5.68 -8.11 7.75
C HIS A 5 7.15 -7.74 7.51
N GLU A 6 7.74 -8.28 6.43
CA GLU A 6 9.09 -7.94 6.01
C GLU A 6 9.09 -6.50 5.49
N TYR A 7 9.22 -5.55 6.41
CA TYR A 7 9.52 -4.17 6.04
C TYR A 7 10.90 -4.14 5.41
N LYS A 8 10.95 -3.95 4.08
CA LYS A 8 12.22 -3.79 3.38
C LYS A 8 12.83 -2.45 3.80
N GLU A 9 13.97 -2.50 4.48
CA GLU A 9 14.82 -1.32 4.64
C GLU A 9 15.47 -0.99 3.30
N TYR A 10 15.01 0.09 2.67
CA TYR A 10 15.55 0.56 1.40
C TYR A 10 16.86 1.32 1.63
N THR A 11 17.89 1.03 0.83
CA THR A 11 19.04 1.93 0.75
C THR A 11 18.63 3.29 0.16
N PRO A 12 19.44 4.36 0.31
CA PRO A 12 19.17 5.64 -0.33
C PRO A 12 19.00 5.52 -1.85
N GLU A 13 19.79 4.65 -2.49
CA GLU A 13 19.72 4.36 -3.92
C GLU A 13 18.42 3.64 -4.30
N GLU A 14 18.01 2.64 -3.51
CA GLU A 14 16.73 1.94 -3.73
C GLU A 14 15.54 2.86 -3.48
N SER A 15 15.63 3.75 -2.48
CA SER A 15 14.61 4.76 -2.18
C SER A 15 14.43 5.73 -3.35
N LYS A 16 15.53 6.10 -4.03
CA LYS A 16 15.46 6.94 -5.24
C LYS A 16 14.75 6.21 -6.38
N ILE A 17 15.15 4.96 -6.65
CA ILE A 17 14.53 4.11 -7.68
C ILE A 17 13.05 3.90 -7.40
N TYR A 18 12.70 3.67 -6.14
CA TYR A 18 11.33 3.53 -5.64
C TYR A 18 10.50 4.79 -5.92
N ASN A 19 10.98 5.97 -5.53
CA ASN A 19 10.26 7.23 -5.73
C ASN A 19 10.11 7.58 -7.22
N GLU A 20 11.13 7.32 -8.03
CA GLU A 20 11.07 7.49 -9.48
C GLU A 20 10.04 6.55 -10.11
N ALA A 21 9.95 5.31 -9.64
CA ALA A 21 8.99 4.34 -10.12
C ALA A 21 7.55 4.72 -9.77
N MET A 22 7.29 5.13 -8.53
CA MET A 22 5.98 5.64 -8.13
C MET A 22 5.55 6.85 -8.97
N THR A 23 6.48 7.76 -9.23
CA THR A 23 6.23 8.93 -10.07
C THR A 23 5.87 8.51 -11.50
N LYS A 24 6.64 7.59 -12.09
CA LYS A 24 6.36 7.05 -13.43
C LYS A 24 5.01 6.34 -13.52
N ILE A 25 4.64 5.57 -12.49
CA ILE A 25 3.33 4.88 -12.47
C ILE A 25 2.21 5.91 -12.43
N ARG A 26 2.29 6.91 -11.54
CA ARG A 26 1.30 7.99 -11.46
C ARG A 26 1.20 8.78 -12.76
N ASP A 27 2.31 9.12 -13.38
CA ASP A 27 2.31 9.87 -14.63
C ASP A 27 1.78 9.02 -15.80
N GLY A 28 2.10 7.73 -15.83
CA GLY A 28 1.50 6.78 -16.77
C GLY A 28 -0.02 6.77 -16.66
N MET A 29 -0.53 6.74 -15.43
CA MET A 29 -1.97 6.78 -15.17
C MET A 29 -2.62 8.11 -15.58
N LYS A 30 -1.97 9.25 -15.31
CA LYS A 30 -2.45 10.56 -15.80
C LYS A 30 -2.50 10.64 -17.33
N ASN A 31 -1.61 9.92 -18.00
CA ASN A 31 -1.55 9.84 -19.46
C ASN A 31 -2.50 8.77 -20.05
N GLY A 32 -3.38 8.19 -19.24
CA GLY A 32 -4.43 7.28 -19.69
C GLY A 32 -4.07 5.79 -19.65
N LEU A 33 -2.89 5.43 -19.11
CA LEU A 33 -2.56 4.02 -18.83
C LEU A 33 -3.38 3.53 -17.64
N ASN A 34 -3.80 2.27 -17.68
CA ASN A 34 -4.30 1.61 -16.47
C ASN A 34 -3.15 1.20 -15.55
N PHE A 35 -3.47 0.82 -14.30
CA PHE A 35 -2.46 0.56 -13.27
C PHE A 35 -1.42 -0.49 -13.72
N ASN A 36 -1.87 -1.59 -14.33
CA ASN A 36 -0.98 -2.66 -14.79
C ASN A 36 -0.07 -2.21 -15.93
N GLU A 37 -0.59 -1.41 -16.87
CA GLU A 37 0.21 -0.81 -17.96
C GLU A 37 1.26 0.16 -17.41
N ALA A 38 0.87 1.00 -16.45
CA ALA A 38 1.75 1.95 -15.79
C ALA A 38 2.85 1.26 -14.96
N CYS A 39 2.55 0.12 -14.33
CA CYS A 39 3.57 -0.72 -13.69
C CYS A 39 4.48 -1.42 -14.72
N GLY A 40 3.95 -1.73 -15.89
CA GLY A 40 4.68 -2.36 -17.00
C GLY A 40 5.83 -1.51 -17.53
N VAL A 41 5.67 -0.17 -17.58
CA VAL A 41 6.69 0.75 -18.13
C VAL A 41 7.88 0.99 -17.20
N VAL A 42 7.78 0.55 -15.94
CA VAL A 42 8.89 0.67 -14.98
C VAL A 42 9.87 -0.47 -15.17
N ASP A 43 11.07 -0.14 -15.64
CA ASP A 43 12.20 -1.07 -15.76
C ASP A 43 13.02 -1.08 -14.46
N MET A 44 13.02 -2.22 -13.76
CA MET A 44 13.70 -2.42 -12.47
C MET A 44 13.79 -3.91 -12.13
N ASP A 45 14.62 -4.23 -11.14
CA ASP A 45 14.75 -5.59 -10.60
C ASP A 45 13.39 -6.17 -10.18
N ALA A 46 13.14 -7.44 -10.53
CA ALA A 46 11.85 -8.08 -10.32
C ALA A 46 11.48 -8.22 -8.83
N GLY A 47 12.47 -8.39 -7.94
CA GLY A 47 12.28 -8.41 -6.50
C GLY A 47 11.81 -7.06 -5.99
N LEU A 48 12.50 -5.99 -6.36
CA LEU A 48 12.13 -4.61 -5.99
C LEU A 48 10.79 -4.19 -6.60
N LYS A 49 10.51 -4.61 -7.84
CA LYS A 49 9.28 -4.27 -8.56
C LYS A 49 8.02 -4.72 -7.82
N LYS A 50 8.05 -5.91 -7.22
CA LYS A 50 6.91 -6.43 -6.48
C LYS A 50 6.52 -5.50 -5.33
N PHE A 51 7.49 -5.06 -4.53
CA PHE A 51 7.25 -4.15 -3.40
C PHE A 51 6.73 -2.79 -3.87
N VAL A 52 7.35 -2.21 -4.90
CA VAL A 52 6.91 -0.92 -5.46
C VAL A 52 5.48 -0.98 -5.96
N VAL A 53 5.11 -2.04 -6.69
CA VAL A 53 3.76 -2.21 -7.24
C VAL A 53 2.74 -2.35 -6.10
N ASP A 54 3.06 -3.16 -5.09
CA ASP A 54 2.19 -3.38 -3.94
C ASP A 54 1.98 -2.08 -3.13
N ASP A 55 3.07 -1.38 -2.78
CA ASP A 55 3.01 -0.10 -2.08
C ASP A 55 2.26 0.97 -2.89
N THR A 56 2.48 1.01 -4.20
CA THR A 56 1.76 1.96 -5.07
C THR A 56 0.27 1.66 -5.06
N LEU A 57 -0.14 0.39 -5.07
CA LEU A 57 -1.56 0.02 -5.01
C LEU A 57 -2.19 0.47 -3.69
N LYS A 58 -1.50 0.24 -2.56
CA LYS A 58 -1.95 0.68 -1.23
C LYS A 58 -2.09 2.19 -1.14
N VAL A 59 -1.13 2.95 -1.70
CA VAL A 59 -1.20 4.42 -1.78
C VAL A 59 -2.41 4.87 -2.61
N MET A 60 -2.67 4.22 -3.75
CA MET A 60 -3.83 4.56 -4.59
C MET A 60 -5.15 4.27 -3.88
N ILE A 61 -5.25 3.14 -3.16
CA ILE A 61 -6.41 2.84 -2.30
C ILE A 61 -6.54 3.91 -1.21
N ALA A 62 -5.45 4.33 -0.57
CA ALA A 62 -5.46 5.39 0.43
C ALA A 62 -6.04 6.71 -0.09
N GLU A 63 -5.56 7.14 -1.25
CA GLU A 63 -5.98 8.40 -1.87
C GLU A 63 -7.41 8.32 -2.40
N MET A 64 -7.78 7.24 -3.08
CA MET A 64 -9.09 7.12 -3.74
C MET A 64 -10.20 6.74 -2.76
N HIS A 65 -9.94 5.78 -1.86
CA HIS A 65 -10.93 5.28 -0.92
C HIS A 65 -11.05 6.18 0.31
N TYR A 66 -9.97 6.31 1.08
CA TYR A 66 -10.02 6.93 2.40
C TYR A 66 -10.04 8.46 2.32
N ALA A 67 -9.25 9.06 1.42
CA ALA A 67 -9.29 10.51 1.21
C ALA A 67 -10.38 10.94 0.22
N GLY A 68 -10.60 10.17 -0.86
CA GLY A 68 -11.53 10.50 -1.94
C GLY A 68 -12.96 9.98 -1.79
N GLY A 69 -13.21 9.04 -0.87
CA GLY A 69 -14.54 8.46 -0.63
C GLY A 69 -15.02 7.47 -1.71
N MET A 70 -14.15 7.03 -2.63
CA MET A 70 -14.52 6.10 -3.70
C MET A 70 -14.69 4.67 -3.18
N PRO A 71 -15.80 3.96 -3.44
CA PRO A 71 -15.96 2.56 -3.06
C PRO A 71 -14.93 1.63 -3.70
N LEU A 72 -14.46 0.60 -2.98
CA LEU A 72 -13.46 -0.37 -3.49
C LEU A 72 -13.81 -1.00 -4.85
N PRO A 73 -15.08 -1.37 -5.16
CA PRO A 73 -15.44 -1.86 -6.49
C PRO A 73 -15.19 -0.85 -7.61
N GLN A 74 -15.44 0.44 -7.36
CA GLN A 74 -15.19 1.50 -8.34
C GLN A 74 -13.68 1.74 -8.53
N ILE A 75 -12.89 1.57 -7.47
CA ILE A 75 -11.41 1.63 -7.56
C ILE A 75 -10.89 0.47 -8.42
N ALA A 76 -11.40 -0.75 -8.20
CA ALA A 76 -11.04 -1.91 -9.00
C ALA A 76 -11.28 -1.68 -10.51
N GLU A 77 -12.43 -1.09 -10.86
CA GLU A 77 -12.77 -0.71 -12.24
C GLU A 77 -11.83 0.39 -12.76
N ALA A 78 -11.61 1.45 -12.00
CA ALA A 78 -10.77 2.58 -12.38
C ALA A 78 -9.31 2.17 -12.63
N LEU A 79 -8.78 1.28 -11.78
CA LEU A 79 -7.40 0.78 -11.89
C LEU A 79 -7.28 -0.39 -12.88
N LYS A 80 -8.40 -0.99 -13.30
CA LYS A 80 -8.48 -2.26 -14.04
C LYS A 80 -7.72 -3.38 -13.33
N VAL A 81 -7.89 -3.45 -12.02
CA VAL A 81 -7.30 -4.46 -11.13
C VAL A 81 -8.44 -5.32 -10.58
N PRO A 82 -8.29 -6.65 -10.45
CA PRO A 82 -9.35 -7.48 -9.89
C PRO A 82 -9.73 -7.03 -8.48
N LEU A 83 -11.04 -6.96 -8.17
CA LEU A 83 -11.53 -6.53 -6.85
C LEU A 83 -10.89 -7.32 -5.70
N LYS A 84 -10.67 -8.63 -5.89
CA LYS A 84 -9.99 -9.47 -4.89
C LYS A 84 -8.58 -8.97 -4.51
N VAL A 85 -7.86 -8.36 -5.45
CA VAL A 85 -6.53 -7.78 -5.20
C VAL A 85 -6.66 -6.46 -4.42
N ILE A 86 -7.66 -5.64 -4.75
CA ILE A 86 -7.99 -4.43 -3.99
C ILE A 86 -8.39 -4.78 -2.55
N ASP A 87 -9.24 -5.78 -2.37
CA ASP A 87 -9.68 -6.25 -1.06
C ASP A 87 -8.50 -6.76 -0.23
N ALA A 88 -7.60 -7.55 -0.83
CA ALA A 88 -6.42 -8.06 -0.16
C ALA A 88 -5.49 -6.93 0.31
N ALA A 89 -5.17 -5.99 -0.58
CA ALA A 89 -4.35 -4.83 -0.24
C ALA A 89 -5.00 -3.96 0.85
N ASN A 90 -6.32 -3.75 0.76
CA ASN A 90 -7.06 -3.00 1.77
C ASN A 90 -7.08 -3.70 3.14
N MET A 91 -7.21 -5.03 3.17
CA MET A 91 -7.16 -5.80 4.41
C MET A 91 -5.79 -5.71 5.07
N GLU A 92 -4.71 -5.84 4.29
CA GLU A 92 -3.35 -5.68 4.80
C GLU A 92 -3.13 -4.28 5.40
N MET A 93 -3.60 -3.23 4.72
CA MET A 93 -3.56 -1.86 5.26
C MET A 93 -4.31 -1.71 6.59
N LEU A 94 -5.45 -2.37 6.75
CA LEU A 94 -6.24 -2.33 7.99
C LEU A 94 -5.56 -3.10 9.12
N GLU A 95 -4.92 -4.23 8.81
CA GLU A 95 -4.12 -4.99 9.77
C GLU A 95 -2.93 -4.17 10.28
N ASP A 96 -2.18 -3.52 9.39
CA ASP A 96 -1.06 -2.64 9.73
C ASP A 96 -1.47 -1.50 10.65
N VAL A 97 -2.58 -0.82 10.33
CA VAL A 97 -3.13 0.27 11.16
C VAL A 97 -3.58 -0.26 12.51
N GLY A 98 -4.22 -1.44 12.56
CA GLY A 98 -4.64 -2.08 13.81
C GLY A 98 -3.48 -2.42 14.73
N ILE A 99 -2.40 -2.99 14.18
CA ILE A 99 -1.17 -3.31 14.90
C ILE A 99 -0.53 -2.02 15.44
N THR A 100 -0.34 -1.03 14.58
CA THR A 100 0.27 0.26 14.94
C THR A 100 -0.55 0.98 16.02
N ALA A 101 -1.87 1.02 15.90
CA ALA A 101 -2.74 1.63 16.89
C ALA A 101 -2.65 0.93 18.25
N ALA A 102 -2.58 -0.40 18.26
CA ALA A 102 -2.41 -1.18 19.48
C ALA A 102 -1.03 -0.94 20.13
N GLU A 103 0.03 -0.81 19.34
CA GLU A 103 1.38 -0.48 19.81
C GLU A 103 1.49 0.92 20.38
N VAL A 104 0.94 1.91 19.68
CA VAL A 104 0.86 3.30 20.16
C VAL A 104 0.08 3.34 21.47
N TYR A 105 -1.08 2.67 21.55
CA TYR A 105 -1.85 2.60 22.79
C TYR A 105 -1.05 1.97 23.94
N ARG A 106 -0.37 0.84 23.72
CA ARG A 106 0.48 0.19 24.73
C ARG A 106 1.59 1.13 25.24
N THR A 107 2.22 1.87 24.33
CA THR A 107 3.36 2.75 24.65
C THR A 107 2.90 4.01 25.38
N SER A 108 1.79 4.61 24.93
CA SER A 108 1.23 5.84 25.51
C SER A 108 0.45 5.60 26.81
N ASN A 109 0.03 4.36 27.10
CA ASN A 109 -0.86 4.03 28.21
C ASN A 109 -0.28 3.01 29.20
N SER A 110 1.05 3.01 29.35
CA SER A 110 1.88 2.06 30.14
C SER A 110 1.59 1.96 31.65
N GLY A 111 0.50 2.57 32.15
CA GLY A 111 0.04 2.50 33.54
C GLY A 111 -1.44 2.19 33.75
N SER A 112 -2.22 1.85 32.72
CA SER A 112 -3.64 1.51 32.90
C SER A 112 -3.86 0.01 33.12
N PRO A 113 -4.57 -0.42 34.19
CA PRO A 113 -4.89 -1.82 34.39
C PRO A 113 -5.89 -2.25 33.31
N MET A 114 -5.55 -3.29 32.54
CA MET A 114 -6.49 -3.86 31.58
C MET A 114 -7.74 -4.32 32.32
N GLY A 115 -8.90 -3.79 31.94
CA GLY A 115 -10.18 -4.42 32.26
C GLY A 115 -10.19 -5.79 31.61
N THR A 116 -10.06 -6.83 32.41
CA THR A 116 -10.33 -8.21 32.01
C THR A 116 -11.83 -8.32 31.78
N ALA A 117 -12.23 -8.42 30.51
CA ALA A 117 -13.56 -8.90 30.14
C ALA A 117 -13.64 -10.42 30.33
#